data_AF-A0A4P7WS74-F1
#
_entry.id   AF-A0A4P7WS74-F1
#
_cell.length_a   1.000
_cell.length_b   1.000
_cell.length_c   1.000
_cell.angle_alpha   90.00
_cell.angle_beta   90.00
_cell.angle_gamma   90.00
#
_symmetry.space_group_name_H-M   'P 1'
#
loop_
_entity.id
_entity.type
_entity.pdbx_description
1 polymer ?
#
loop_
_entity_poly.entity_id
_entity_poly.type
_entity_poly.pdbx_seq_one_letter_code
_entity_poly.pdbx_strand_id
1 'polypeptide(L)'
;MNTFLNQEEATFYHITTIENWEGIKINGFHSTEGKIFVSRVGELPILLAIALEQLPEIYDTETIVFLKFPQKLNNFTSKEIIQDKQAGVEWTQPFQNIILRKNIPIENIEIMNMIDIGNNDEIRTSRMTWLTQIANSGQNNYKNHCILQRAKEIKY
;
A
#
# COMPACT_ATOMS: atom_id res chain seq x y z
N MET A 1 -0.24 13.90 -13.59
CA MET A 1 0.11 12.50 -13.90
C MET A 1 1.24 12.40 -14.91
N ASN A 2 1.12 12.97 -16.12
CA ASN A 2 2.21 12.94 -17.12
C ASN A 2 3.57 13.41 -16.56
N THR A 3 3.58 14.50 -15.78
CA THR A 3 4.80 14.98 -15.12
C THR A 3 5.44 13.94 -14.20
N PHE A 4 4.64 13.17 -13.47
CA PHE A 4 5.15 12.10 -12.60
C PHE A 4 5.71 10.94 -13.41
N LEU A 5 4.96 10.46 -14.42
CA LEU A 5 5.39 9.32 -15.25
C LEU A 5 6.65 9.59 -16.10
N ASN A 6 7.01 10.86 -16.30
CA ASN A 6 8.22 11.26 -17.01
C ASN A 6 9.44 11.42 -16.10
N GLN A 7 9.31 11.22 -14.78
CA GLN A 7 10.43 11.24 -13.85
C GLN A 7 11.19 9.91 -13.92
N GLU A 8 12.52 9.97 -13.86
CA GLU A 8 13.40 8.79 -13.92
C GLU A 8 13.09 7.76 -12.82
N GLU A 9 12.82 8.25 -11.61
CA GLU A 9 12.54 7.45 -10.42
C GLU A 9 11.04 7.18 -10.18
N ALA A 10 10.18 7.47 -11.17
CA ALA A 10 8.73 7.33 -11.02
C ALA A 10 8.36 5.88 -10.65
N THR A 11 7.74 5.70 -9.49
CA THR A 11 7.43 4.37 -8.93
C THR A 11 6.07 4.39 -8.26
N PHE A 12 5.26 3.38 -8.54
CA PHE A 12 4.03 3.11 -7.79
C PHE A 12 4.30 2.05 -6.72
N TYR A 13 3.60 2.15 -5.60
CA TYR A 13 3.81 1.28 -4.45
C TYR A 13 2.51 0.54 -4.14
N HIS A 14 2.59 -0.77 -3.99
CA HIS A 14 1.47 -1.62 -3.64
C HIS A 14 1.74 -2.31 -2.30
N ILE A 15 0.68 -2.54 -1.53
CA ILE A 15 0.77 -3.18 -0.23
C ILE A 15 -0.05 -4.46 -0.29
N THR A 16 0.55 -5.55 0.15
CA THR A 16 -0.07 -6.88 0.15
C THR A 16 0.38 -7.68 1.37
N THR A 17 -0.18 -8.87 1.55
CA THR A 17 0.22 -9.80 2.60
C THR A 17 1.24 -10.81 2.08
N ILE A 18 1.88 -11.55 2.98
CA ILE A 18 2.83 -12.59 2.61
C ILE A 18 2.18 -13.72 1.81
N GLU A 19 0.95 -14.11 2.15
CA GLU A 19 0.20 -15.16 1.45
C GLU A 19 -0.05 -14.79 -0.02
N ASN A 20 -0.45 -13.54 -0.26
CA ASN A 20 -0.64 -13.02 -1.60
C ASN A 20 0.71 -12.88 -2.34
N TRP A 21 1.77 -12.46 -1.65
CA TRP A 21 3.10 -12.35 -2.24
C TRP A 21 3.64 -13.69 -2.75
N GLU A 22 3.43 -14.79 -2.03
CA GLU A 22 3.81 -16.13 -2.49
C GLU A 22 3.17 -16.47 -3.85
N GLY A 23 1.89 -16.13 -4.03
CA GLY A 23 1.21 -16.27 -5.32
C GLY A 23 1.76 -15.35 -6.41
N ILE A 24 2.05 -14.09 -6.06
CA ILE A 24 2.59 -13.08 -6.98
C ILE A 24 3.99 -13.48 -7.48
N LYS A 25 4.84 -14.07 -6.63
CA LYS A 25 6.18 -14.54 -7.04
C LYS A 25 6.15 -15.54 -8.19
N ILE A 26 5.10 -16.35 -8.26
CA ILE A 26 4.97 -17.42 -9.25
C ILE A 26 4.34 -16.88 -10.52
N ASN A 27 3.30 -16.04 -10.40
CA ASN A 27 2.42 -15.71 -11.52
C ASN A 27 2.48 -14.24 -11.98
N GLY A 28 3.22 -13.39 -11.27
CA GLY A 28 3.04 -11.94 -11.33
C GLY A 28 1.81 -11.47 -10.57
N PHE A 29 1.55 -10.17 -10.57
CA PHE A 29 0.38 -9.58 -9.92
C PHE A 29 -0.82 -9.64 -10.85
N HIS A 30 -1.89 -10.33 -10.45
CA HIS A 30 -3.15 -10.37 -11.20
C HIS A 30 -4.26 -9.67 -10.44
N SER A 31 -4.88 -8.67 -11.07
CA SER A 31 -6.06 -8.02 -10.53
C SER A 31 -7.33 -8.71 -11.01
N THR A 32 -8.20 -9.09 -10.05
CA THR A 32 -9.51 -9.70 -10.32
C THR A 32 -10.44 -8.77 -11.10
N GLU A 33 -10.37 -7.46 -10.87
CA GLU A 33 -11.20 -6.44 -11.53
C GLU A 33 -10.45 -5.61 -12.58
N GLY A 34 -9.18 -5.90 -12.82
CA GLY A 34 -8.30 -5.04 -13.63
C GLY A 34 -8.00 -3.69 -12.98
N LYS A 35 -8.14 -3.58 -11.65
CA LYS A 35 -7.78 -2.42 -10.83
C LYS A 35 -6.69 -2.81 -9.85
N ILE A 36 -5.60 -2.04 -9.83
CA ILE A 36 -4.49 -2.24 -8.89
C ILE A 36 -4.35 -0.98 -8.06
N PHE A 37 -4.62 -1.09 -6.76
CA PHE A 37 -4.55 0.02 -5.82
C PHE A 37 -3.10 0.27 -5.42
N VAL A 38 -2.65 1.51 -5.59
CA VAL A 38 -1.25 1.89 -5.39
C VAL A 38 -1.13 3.28 -4.78
N SER A 39 0.01 3.55 -4.15
CA SER A 39 0.46 4.89 -3.78
C SER A 39 1.49 5.39 -4.78
N ARG A 40 1.52 6.70 -5.06
CA ARG A 40 2.62 7.37 -5.77
C ARG A 40 3.79 7.78 -4.86
N VAL A 41 3.62 7.65 -3.55
CA VAL A 41 4.64 7.99 -2.56
C VAL A 41 5.06 6.75 -1.79
N GLY A 42 6.37 6.49 -1.80
CA GLY A 42 7.00 5.32 -1.18
C GLY A 42 7.40 5.51 0.28
N GLU A 43 6.86 6.51 0.96
CA GLU A 43 7.18 6.77 2.35
C GLU A 43 6.40 5.84 3.27
N LEU A 44 7.13 5.15 4.14
CA LEU A 44 6.58 4.12 5.01
C LEU A 44 5.38 4.61 5.85
N PRO A 45 5.37 5.83 6.46
CA PRO A 45 4.21 6.34 7.16
C PRO A 45 2.93 6.41 6.30
N ILE A 46 3.06 6.80 5.03
CA ILE A 46 1.93 6.91 4.09
C ILE A 46 1.42 5.51 3.72
N LEU A 47 2.34 4.62 3.37
CA LEU A 47 1.99 3.26 3.00
C LEU A 47 1.32 2.53 4.16
N LEU A 48 1.85 2.65 5.39
CA LEU A 48 1.23 2.07 6.58
C LEU A 48 -0.15 2.67 6.88
N ALA A 49 -0.32 3.98 6.72
CA ALA A 49 -1.61 4.63 6.90
C ALA A 49 -2.67 4.11 5.92
N ILE A 50 -2.30 3.90 4.66
CA ILE A 50 -3.20 3.29 3.66
C ILE A 50 -3.52 1.85 4.05
N ALA A 51 -2.49 1.07 4.38
CA ALA A 51 -2.61 -0.33 4.76
C ALA A 51 -3.58 -0.55 5.93
N LEU A 52 -3.30 0.10 7.06
CA LEU A 52 -4.05 -0.11 8.30
C LEU A 52 -5.52 0.31 8.18
N GLU A 53 -5.86 1.23 7.30
CA GLU A 53 -7.22 1.77 7.20
C GLU A 53 -8.07 1.12 6.10
N GLN A 54 -7.44 0.51 5.09
CA GLN A 54 -8.15 0.02 3.91
C GLN A 54 -7.99 -1.47 3.65
N LEU A 55 -6.99 -2.12 4.25
CA LEU A 55 -6.68 -3.53 4.00
C LEU A 55 -6.95 -4.34 5.28
N PRO A 56 -8.19 -4.81 5.52
CA PRO A 56 -8.54 -5.57 6.72
C PRO A 56 -7.68 -6.84 6.88
N GLU A 57 -7.24 -7.45 5.78
CA GLU A 57 -6.38 -8.64 5.77
C GLU A 57 -5.02 -8.42 6.46
N ILE A 58 -4.59 -7.16 6.66
CA ILE A 58 -3.35 -6.85 7.36
C ILE A 58 -3.41 -7.19 8.85
N TYR A 59 -4.61 -7.27 9.44
CA TYR A 59 -4.76 -7.65 10.84
C TYR A 59 -4.58 -9.14 11.08
N ASP A 60 -4.78 -9.96 10.04
CA ASP A 60 -4.74 -11.41 10.10
C ASP A 60 -3.45 -12.02 9.51
N THR A 61 -2.65 -11.24 8.77
CA THR A 61 -1.36 -11.69 8.21
C THR A 61 -0.24 -11.69 9.25
N GLU A 62 0.77 -12.54 9.04
CA GLU A 62 2.03 -12.53 9.79
C GLU A 62 3.00 -11.47 9.27
N THR A 63 2.87 -11.03 8.02
CA THR A 63 3.80 -10.07 7.40
C THR A 63 3.10 -9.17 6.40
N ILE A 64 3.41 -7.88 6.47
CA ILE A 64 3.04 -6.88 5.45
C ILE A 64 4.17 -6.80 4.43
N VAL A 65 3.83 -6.91 3.15
CA VAL A 65 4.76 -6.82 2.05
C VAL A 65 4.48 -5.55 1.25
N PHE A 66 5.53 -4.74 1.06
CA PHE A 66 5.48 -3.52 0.26
C PHE A 66 6.21 -3.78 -1.06
N LEU A 67 5.49 -3.62 -2.17
CA LEU A 67 5.98 -3.82 -3.52
C LEU A 67 6.15 -2.48 -4.23
N LYS A 68 7.13 -2.42 -5.13
CA LYS A 68 7.32 -1.34 -6.10
C LYS A 68 6.94 -1.83 -7.48
N PHE A 69 6.27 -0.97 -8.22
CA PHE A 69 6.06 -1.09 -9.66
C PHE A 69 6.75 0.11 -10.33
N PRO A 70 8.05 -0.02 -10.66
CA PRO A 70 8.79 1.06 -11.30
C PRO A 70 8.22 1.37 -12.69
N GLN A 71 8.08 2.65 -13.00
CA GLN A 71 7.60 3.11 -14.30
C GLN A 71 8.51 2.63 -15.44
N LYS A 72 9.84 2.60 -15.24
CA LYS A 72 10.80 2.17 -16.26
C LYS A 72 10.60 0.71 -16.71
N LEU A 73 10.09 -0.14 -15.82
CA LEU A 73 9.84 -1.56 -16.11
C LEU A 73 8.44 -1.78 -16.68
N ASN A 74 7.47 -0.98 -16.23
CA ASN A 74 6.05 -1.22 -16.51
C ASN A 74 5.45 -0.37 -17.62
N ASN A 75 6.08 0.75 -17.97
CA ASN A 75 5.65 1.68 -19.01
C ASN A 75 4.16 2.07 -18.88
N PHE A 76 3.72 2.45 -17.67
CA PHE A 76 2.33 2.87 -17.46
C PHE A 76 2.03 4.16 -18.23
N THR A 77 0.81 4.26 -18.76
CA THR A 77 0.33 5.47 -19.42
C THR A 77 -0.62 6.24 -18.51
N SER A 78 -0.74 7.56 -18.70
CA SER A 78 -1.66 8.36 -17.90
C SER A 78 -3.14 7.98 -18.07
N LYS A 79 -3.51 7.31 -19.16
CA LYS A 79 -4.86 6.78 -19.38
C LYS A 79 -5.17 5.57 -18.51
N GLU A 80 -4.14 4.85 -18.06
CA GLU A 80 -4.28 3.71 -17.15
C GLU A 80 -4.34 4.15 -15.69
N ILE A 81 -4.02 5.40 -15.35
CA ILE A 81 -3.93 5.84 -13.96
C ILE A 81 -5.07 6.79 -13.62
N ILE A 82 -5.91 6.38 -12.68
CA ILE A 82 -6.93 7.25 -12.08
C ILE A 82 -6.59 7.53 -10.62
N GLN A 83 -7.17 8.60 -10.08
CA GLN A 83 -7.06 8.87 -8.64
C GLN A 83 -8.00 7.95 -7.88
N ASP A 84 -7.51 7.34 -6.81
CA ASP A 84 -8.38 6.70 -5.85
C ASP A 84 -8.93 7.76 -4.88
N LYS A 85 -10.24 7.79 -4.72
CA LYS A 85 -10.92 8.74 -3.84
C LYS A 85 -11.45 8.08 -2.58
N GLN A 86 -11.31 6.76 -2.42
CA GLN A 86 -11.91 5.98 -1.34
C GLN A 86 -11.08 5.99 -0.05
N ALA A 87 -10.33 7.07 0.20
CA ALA A 87 -9.44 7.13 1.33
C ALA A 87 -10.21 7.15 2.66
N GLY A 88 -9.93 6.19 3.54
CA GLY A 88 -10.32 6.26 4.96
C GLY A 88 -9.60 7.38 5.73
N VAL A 89 -8.53 7.94 5.14
CA VAL A 89 -7.65 8.95 5.74
C VAL A 89 -7.40 10.08 4.76
N GLU A 90 -7.91 11.28 5.05
CA GLU A 90 -7.91 12.42 4.14
C GLU A 90 -6.51 12.78 3.59
N TRP A 91 -5.48 12.87 4.45
CA TRP A 91 -4.14 13.28 3.99
C TRP A 91 -3.46 12.29 3.05
N THR A 92 -3.89 11.02 3.04
CA THR A 92 -3.32 10.02 2.14
C THR A 92 -3.97 10.03 0.75
N GLN A 93 -5.19 10.56 0.64
CA GLN A 93 -5.99 10.59 -0.59
C GLN A 93 -5.27 11.20 -1.82
N PRO A 94 -4.41 12.24 -1.70
CA PRO A 94 -3.67 12.77 -2.85
C PRO A 94 -2.67 11.78 -3.46
N PHE A 95 -2.21 10.81 -2.67
CA PHE A 95 -1.17 9.86 -3.07
C PHE A 95 -1.74 8.56 -3.63
N GLN A 96 -3.01 8.26 -3.35
CA GLN A 96 -3.66 7.03 -3.75
C GLN A 96 -4.14 7.07 -5.20
N ASN A 97 -3.87 5.99 -5.91
CA ASN A 97 -4.14 5.83 -7.32
C ASN A 97 -4.59 4.40 -7.62
N ILE A 98 -5.27 4.25 -8.75
CA ILE A 98 -5.63 2.95 -9.30
C ILE A 98 -4.97 2.84 -10.67
N ILE A 99 -4.25 1.74 -10.90
CA ILE A 99 -3.77 1.33 -12.21
C ILE A 99 -4.82 0.41 -12.82
N LEU A 100 -5.33 0.80 -13.98
CA LEU A 100 -6.29 0.02 -14.78
C LEU A 100 -5.54 -1.01 -15.63
N ARG A 101 -5.08 -2.09 -14.99
CA ARG A 101 -4.31 -3.16 -15.61
C ARG A 101 -4.66 -4.50 -14.97
N LYS A 102 -4.70 -5.57 -15.79
CA LYS A 102 -5.02 -6.93 -15.32
C LYS A 102 -3.82 -7.68 -14.75
N ASN A 103 -2.63 -7.46 -15.31
CA ASN A 103 -1.42 -8.21 -14.95
C ASN A 103 -0.20 -7.27 -14.86
N ILE A 104 0.65 -7.47 -13.85
CA ILE A 104 2.03 -6.98 -13.80
C ILE A 104 2.97 -8.20 -13.69
N PRO A 105 3.83 -8.45 -14.70
CA PRO A 105 4.79 -9.55 -14.66
C PRO A 105 5.74 -9.45 -13.45
N ILE A 106 6.16 -10.60 -12.90
CA ILE A 106 7.02 -10.65 -11.71
C ILE A 106 8.37 -9.93 -11.93
N GLU A 107 8.93 -10.01 -13.13
CA GLU A 107 10.15 -9.32 -13.53
C GLU A 107 10.04 -7.78 -13.46
N ASN A 108 8.82 -7.25 -13.40
CA ASN A 108 8.52 -5.82 -13.30
C ASN A 108 8.12 -5.37 -11.88
N ILE A 109 8.27 -6.26 -10.89
CA ILE A 109 7.93 -6.02 -9.48
C ILE A 109 9.21 -6.09 -8.65
N GLU A 110 9.42 -5.09 -7.79
CA GLU A 110 10.51 -5.10 -6.83
C GLU A 110 9.95 -5.10 -5.40
N ILE A 111 10.64 -5.76 -4.46
CA ILE A 111 10.29 -5.65 -3.04
C ILE A 111 10.88 -4.34 -2.50
N MET A 112 10.04 -3.51 -1.88
CA MET A 112 10.49 -2.35 -1.11
C MET A 112 10.89 -2.77 0.31
N ASN A 113 9.99 -3.44 1.02
CA ASN A 113 10.19 -3.83 2.41
C ASN A 113 9.23 -4.97 2.79
N MET A 114 9.57 -5.71 3.84
CA MET A 114 8.71 -6.69 4.49
C MET A 114 8.74 -6.43 6.00
N ILE A 115 7.56 -6.32 6.59
CA ILE A 115 7.41 -6.07 8.03
C ILE A 115 6.73 -7.27 8.65
N ASP A 116 7.50 -8.03 9.41
CA ASP A 116 6.99 -9.13 10.22
C ASP A 116 6.18 -8.57 11.40
N ILE A 117 4.91 -8.96 11.49
CA ILE A 117 3.97 -8.64 12.58
C ILE A 117 4.00 -9.73 13.66
N GLY A 118 4.46 -10.93 13.32
CA GLY A 118 4.51 -12.08 14.21
C GLY A 118 3.18 -12.82 14.29
N ASN A 119 3.22 -14.04 14.84
CA ASN A 119 2.08 -14.96 14.89
C ASN A 119 1.48 -15.13 16.30
N ASN A 120 2.13 -14.58 17.34
CA ASN A 120 1.63 -14.57 18.71
C ASN A 120 0.92 -13.24 19.02
N ASP A 121 -0.21 -13.30 19.72
CA ASP A 121 -1.07 -12.16 20.05
C ASP A 121 -0.36 -11.01 20.78
N GLU A 122 0.53 -11.29 21.73
CA GLU A 122 1.27 -10.25 22.47
C GLU A 122 2.23 -9.50 21.55
N ILE A 123 2.96 -10.24 20.72
CA ILE A 123 3.91 -9.68 19.74
C ILE A 123 3.16 -8.88 18.69
N ARG A 124 2.09 -9.45 18.12
CA ARG A 124 1.23 -8.80 17.13
C ARG A 124 0.66 -7.49 17.67
N THR A 125 0.09 -7.50 18.88
CA THR A 125 -0.47 -6.30 19.50
C THR A 125 0.57 -5.19 19.65
N SER A 126 1.75 -5.54 20.16
CA SER A 126 2.85 -4.58 20.34
C SER A 126 3.33 -3.99 19.01
N ARG A 127 3.55 -4.85 18.00
CA ARG A 127 4.02 -4.42 16.67
C ARG A 127 2.97 -3.60 15.93
N MET A 128 1.70 -4.00 15.94
CA MET A 128 0.62 -3.22 15.34
C MET A 128 0.46 -1.84 15.99
N THR A 129 0.64 -1.76 17.31
CA THR A 129 0.66 -0.47 18.03
C THR A 129 1.80 0.42 17.53
N TRP A 130 3.00 -0.12 17.42
CA TRP A 130 4.16 0.60 16.90
C TRP A 130 3.99 1.04 15.45
N LEU A 131 3.48 0.17 14.57
CA LEU A 131 3.19 0.51 13.16
C LEU A 131 2.16 1.63 13.04
N THR A 132 1.14 1.64 13.90
CA THR A 132 0.14 2.71 13.98
C THR A 132 0.78 4.04 14.36
N GLN A 133 1.74 4.05 15.30
CA GLN A 133 2.49 5.26 15.65
C GLN A 133 3.31 5.79 14.46
N ILE A 134 3.94 4.90 13.68
CA ILE A 134 4.66 5.29 12.46
C ILE A 134 3.68 5.89 11.44
N ALA A 135 2.56 5.23 11.17
CA ALA A 135 1.53 5.74 10.25
C ALA A 135 1.08 7.16 10.63
N ASN A 136 0.84 7.39 11.93
CA ASN A 136 0.43 8.70 12.45
C ASN A 136 1.51 9.78 12.35
N SER A 137 2.79 9.41 12.40
CA SER A 137 3.88 10.39 12.23
C SER A 137 3.85 11.08 10.85
N GLY A 138 3.29 10.41 9.83
CA GLY A 138 3.14 10.97 8.49
C GLY A 138 2.30 12.24 8.44
N GLN A 139 1.30 12.37 9.31
CA GLN A 139 0.44 13.56 9.40
C GLN A 139 1.22 14.85 9.72
N ASN A 140 2.31 14.73 10.46
CA ASN A 140 3.16 15.88 10.80
C ASN A 140 3.86 16.44 9.55
N ASN A 141 4.15 15.57 8.59
CA ASN A 141 4.83 15.90 7.34
C ASN A 141 3.84 16.33 6.24
N TYR A 142 2.58 15.89 6.32
CA TYR A 142 1.51 16.15 5.35
C TYR A 142 0.29 16.77 6.04
N LYS A 143 0.34 18.09 6.29
CA LYS A 143 -0.72 18.81 7.02
C LYS A 143 -2.07 18.74 6.30
N ASN A 144 -2.97 17.85 6.75
CA ASN A 144 -4.45 17.93 6.74
C ASN A 144 -5.09 16.68 7.43
N HIS A 145 -5.68 16.82 8.64
CA HIS A 145 -6.47 15.83 9.41
C HIS A 145 -5.87 14.45 9.78
N CYS A 146 -6.29 13.91 10.94
CA CYS A 146 -5.71 12.79 11.68
C CYS A 146 -6.39 11.44 11.36
N ILE A 147 -5.64 10.34 11.34
CA ILE A 147 -6.14 8.95 11.38
C ILE A 147 -6.77 8.72 12.76
N LEU A 148 -8.08 8.52 12.80
CA LEU A 148 -8.76 8.05 14.01
C LEU A 148 -8.63 6.54 14.08
N GLN A 149 -7.83 6.05 15.03
CA GLN A 149 -7.58 4.64 15.29
C GLN A 149 -8.89 3.84 15.42
N ARG A 150 -9.27 3.04 14.41
CA ARG A 150 -10.46 2.17 14.43
C ARG A 150 -10.33 0.88 15.26
N ALA A 151 -9.41 0.85 16.24
CA ALA A 151 -9.16 -0.35 17.04
C ALA A 151 -10.27 -0.70 18.06
N LYS A 152 -11.42 0.01 18.10
CA LYS A 152 -12.46 -0.19 19.14
C LYS A 152 -13.93 -0.19 18.66
N GLU A 153 -14.19 -0.45 17.38
CA GLU A 153 -15.58 -0.54 16.88
C GLU A 153 -15.95 -1.91 16.27
N ILE A 154 -15.46 -3.00 16.87
CA ILE A 154 -16.19 -4.28 16.80
C ILE A 154 -16.75 -4.54 18.20
N LYS A 155 -17.94 -4.00 18.46
CA LYS A 155 -18.84 -4.53 19.49
C LYS A 155 -19.87 -5.37 18.76
N TYR A 156 -19.81 -6.69 18.95
CA TYR A 156 -20.97 -7.56 18.81
C TYR A 156 -21.66 -7.67 20.17
#